data_AF-A0A3N9NRF9-F1
#
_entry.id   AF-A0A3N9NRF9-F1
#
_cell.length_a   1.000
_cell.length_b   1.000
_cell.length_c   1.000
_cell.angle_alpha   90.00
_cell.angle_beta   90.00
_cell.angle_gamma   90.00
#
_symmetry.space_group_name_H-M   'P 1'
#
loop_
_entity.id
_entity.type
_entity.pdbx_description
1 polymer ?
#
loop_
_entity_poly.entity_id
_entity_poly.type
_entity_poly.pdbx_seq_one_letter_code
_entity_poly.pdbx_strand_id
1 'polypeptide(L)'
;MKKSGDLALQVTDSLNRENPFFASERSSVPFVFDGEIIVTASTVNSMWNGIVEGGFTIQNPVITSIDPIEEGDYQVFRNSWEMDVFFRNKMPRYAYRVSISGIEGNLILLIYRNQERGYSIIGLKAGTE
;
A
#
# COMPACT_ATOMS: atom_id res chain seq x y z
N MET A 1 -1.46 7.51 13.73
CA MET A 1 -0.08 7.03 13.54
C MET A 1 0.09 5.58 14.00
N LYS A 2 0.00 5.25 15.29
CA LYS A 2 0.18 3.85 15.79
C LYS A 2 -0.63 2.80 15.01
N LYS A 3 -1.92 3.07 14.80
CA LYS A 3 -2.83 2.17 14.05
C LYS A 3 -2.49 2.00 12.56
N SER A 4 -1.87 2.99 11.92
CA SER A 4 -1.42 2.87 10.53
C SER A 4 -0.23 1.92 10.43
N GLY A 5 0.69 1.99 11.39
CA GLY A 5 1.80 1.04 11.52
C GLY A 5 1.31 -0.38 11.84
N ASP A 6 0.36 -0.52 12.76
CA ASP A 6 -0.23 -1.82 13.09
C ASP A 6 -0.88 -2.49 11.86
N LEU A 7 -1.57 -1.73 11.01
CA LEU A 7 -2.12 -2.25 9.76
C LEU A 7 -1.02 -2.65 8.78
N ALA A 8 0.01 -1.82 8.62
CA ALA A 8 1.14 -2.11 7.74
C ALA A 8 1.84 -3.43 8.10
N LEU A 9 2.05 -3.69 9.39
CA LEU A 9 2.65 -4.95 9.86
C LEU A 9 1.72 -6.16 9.64
N GLN A 10 0.41 -5.99 9.79
CA GLN A 10 -0.56 -7.05 9.47
C GLN A 10 -0.58 -7.38 7.97
N VAL A 11 -0.39 -6.38 7.11
CA VAL A 11 -0.24 -6.62 5.66
C VAL A 11 1.01 -7.44 5.38
N THR A 12 2.16 -7.09 5.97
CA THR A 12 3.39 -7.89 5.80
C THR A 12 3.24 -9.31 6.32
N ASP A 13 2.55 -9.51 7.45
CA ASP A 13 2.27 -10.85 7.99
C ASP A 13 1.36 -11.65 7.03
N SER A 14 0.37 -11.00 6.40
CA SER A 14 -0.50 -11.65 5.41
C SER A 14 0.26 -12.11 4.16
N LEU A 15 1.23 -11.32 3.69
CA LEU A 15 2.11 -11.67 2.58
C LEU A 15 3.02 -12.84 2.94
N ASN A 16 3.67 -12.77 4.11
CA ASN A 16 4.60 -13.81 4.58
C ASN A 16 3.92 -15.16 4.85
N ARG A 17 2.62 -15.17 5.10
CA ARG A 17 1.81 -16.40 5.29
C ARG A 17 1.16 -16.91 4.01
N GLU A 18 1.50 -16.33 2.87
CA GLU A 18 0.91 -16.64 1.57
C GLU A 18 -0.63 -16.55 1.59
N ASN A 19 -1.17 -15.63 2.40
CA ASN A 19 -2.61 -15.44 2.55
C ASN A 19 -2.97 -13.98 2.28
N PRO A 20 -3.23 -13.62 1.01
CA PRO A 20 -3.50 -12.24 0.61
C PRO A 20 -4.86 -11.73 1.06
N PHE A 21 -5.73 -12.58 1.64
CA PHE A 21 -7.12 -12.23 1.96
C PHE A 21 -7.24 -10.97 2.81
N PHE A 22 -6.42 -10.87 3.86
CA PHE A 22 -6.46 -9.71 4.75
C PHE A 22 -6.05 -8.42 4.01
N ALA A 23 -4.97 -8.45 3.23
CA ALA A 23 -4.51 -7.30 2.46
C ALA A 23 -5.56 -6.87 1.41
N SER A 24 -6.13 -7.85 0.70
CA SER A 24 -7.22 -7.65 -0.27
C SER A 24 -8.47 -7.03 0.36
N GLU A 25 -8.94 -7.54 1.49
CA GLU A 25 -10.13 -7.03 2.18
C GLU A 25 -9.95 -5.59 2.68
N ARG A 26 -8.72 -5.25 3.09
CA ARG A 26 -8.33 -3.92 3.58
C ARG A 26 -8.05 -2.93 2.45
N SER A 27 -7.88 -3.39 1.21
CA SER A 27 -7.68 -2.52 0.07
C SER A 27 -8.96 -1.76 -0.31
N SER A 28 -8.78 -0.54 -0.75
CA SER A 28 -9.83 0.32 -1.32
C SER A 28 -9.57 0.55 -2.80
N VAL A 29 -10.63 0.80 -3.55
CA VAL A 29 -10.55 1.22 -4.94
C VAL A 29 -10.94 2.69 -5.08
N PRO A 30 -10.29 3.45 -5.99
CA PRO A 30 -9.15 3.03 -6.81
C PRO A 30 -7.86 2.83 -5.98
N PHE A 31 -6.97 1.94 -6.44
CA PHE A 31 -5.76 1.48 -5.74
C PHE A 31 -4.51 1.76 -6.57
N VAL A 32 -3.45 2.29 -5.97
CA VAL A 32 -2.17 2.52 -6.66
C VAL A 32 -1.25 1.31 -6.49
N PHE A 33 -0.88 0.64 -7.57
CA PHE A 33 0.08 -0.47 -7.55
C PHE A 33 1.25 -0.17 -8.47
N ASP A 34 2.43 0.01 -7.88
CA ASP A 34 3.71 0.20 -8.58
C ASP A 34 3.66 1.17 -9.79
N GLY A 35 2.94 2.29 -9.64
CA GLY A 35 2.83 3.30 -10.68
C GLY A 35 1.63 3.14 -11.63
N GLU A 36 0.79 2.14 -11.42
CA GLU A 36 -0.50 1.93 -12.09
C GLU A 36 -1.68 2.21 -11.14
N ILE A 37 -2.82 2.61 -11.69
CA ILE A 37 -4.06 2.83 -10.92
C ILE A 37 -5.05 1.73 -11.28
N ILE A 38 -5.36 0.89 -10.30
CA ILE A 38 -6.33 -0.19 -10.41
C ILE A 38 -7.70 0.31 -9.94
N VAL A 39 -8.71 0.19 -10.79
CA VAL A 39 -10.05 0.76 -10.54
C VAL A 39 -11.10 -0.26 -10.08
N THR A 40 -10.80 -1.56 -10.10
CA THR A 40 -11.74 -2.62 -9.73
C THR A 40 -11.23 -3.49 -8.59
N ALA A 41 -12.12 -3.92 -7.71
CA ALA A 41 -11.77 -4.78 -6.58
C ALA A 41 -11.27 -6.15 -7.05
N SER A 42 -11.82 -6.68 -8.15
CA SER A 42 -11.37 -7.96 -8.72
C SER A 42 -9.91 -7.90 -9.14
N THR A 43 -9.46 -6.80 -9.78
CA THR A 43 -8.07 -6.65 -10.19
C THR A 43 -7.15 -6.42 -8.99
N VAL A 44 -7.59 -5.72 -7.95
CA VAL A 44 -6.85 -5.63 -6.68
C VAL A 44 -6.67 -7.01 -6.04
N ASN A 45 -7.71 -7.85 -6.05
CA ASN A 45 -7.62 -9.21 -5.53
C ASN A 45 -6.64 -10.07 -6.34
N SER A 46 -6.72 -10.01 -7.67
CA SER A 46 -5.77 -10.68 -8.56
C SER A 46 -4.34 -10.21 -8.35
N MET A 47 -4.13 -8.91 -8.13
CA MET A 47 -2.80 -8.34 -7.83
C MET A 47 -2.23 -8.94 -6.54
N TRP A 48 -2.99 -8.93 -5.44
CA TRP A 48 -2.50 -9.51 -4.18
C TRP A 48 -2.22 -11.01 -4.29
N ASN A 49 -3.06 -11.76 -5.00
CA ASN A 49 -2.79 -13.17 -5.30
C ASN A 49 -1.50 -13.32 -6.09
N GLY A 50 -1.30 -12.51 -7.14
CA GLY A 50 -0.07 -12.54 -7.95
C GLY A 50 1.20 -12.19 -7.16
N ILE A 51 1.12 -11.26 -6.20
CA ILE A 51 2.24 -10.93 -5.30
C ILE A 51 2.64 -12.15 -4.46
N VAL A 52 1.64 -12.85 -3.89
CA VAL A 52 1.86 -14.06 -3.09
C VAL A 52 2.34 -15.23 -3.94
N GLU A 53 1.71 -15.48 -5.08
CA GLU A 53 2.13 -16.53 -6.03
C GLU A 53 3.54 -16.29 -6.59
N GLY A 54 3.94 -15.02 -6.71
CA GLY A 54 5.29 -14.61 -7.06
C GLY A 54 6.32 -14.77 -5.94
N GLY A 55 5.91 -15.18 -4.74
CA GLY A 55 6.79 -15.42 -3.59
C GLY A 55 7.30 -14.15 -2.92
N PHE A 56 6.64 -13.01 -3.13
CA PHE A 56 7.06 -11.76 -2.49
C PHE A 56 6.80 -11.81 -0.98
N THR A 57 7.86 -11.67 -0.20
CA THR A 57 7.83 -11.68 1.27
C THR A 57 8.68 -10.56 1.82
N ILE A 58 8.41 -10.16 3.07
CA ILE A 58 9.20 -9.18 3.82
C ILE A 58 9.43 -9.74 5.22
N GLN A 59 10.54 -10.43 5.39
CA GLN A 59 10.96 -10.97 6.67
C GLN A 59 11.54 -9.89 7.57
N ASN A 60 11.29 -10.04 8.87
CA ASN A 60 11.66 -9.07 9.91
C ASN A 60 11.26 -7.62 9.56
N PRO A 61 9.98 -7.37 9.25
CA PRO A 61 9.53 -6.05 8.81
C PRO A 61 9.71 -5.02 9.93
N VAL A 62 10.40 -3.93 9.61
CA VAL A 62 10.58 -2.77 10.47
C VAL A 62 9.98 -1.56 9.77
N ILE A 63 9.07 -0.86 10.45
CA ILE A 63 8.56 0.42 9.97
C ILE A 63 9.67 1.46 10.10
N THR A 64 10.09 2.02 8.97
CA THR A 64 11.14 3.05 8.91
C THR A 64 10.56 4.46 8.92
N SER A 65 9.38 4.68 8.36
CA SER A 65 8.67 5.96 8.45
C SER A 65 7.14 5.81 8.39
N ILE A 66 6.44 6.80 8.97
CA ILE A 66 4.99 7.00 8.84
C ILE A 66 4.78 8.50 8.61
N ASP A 67 4.67 8.87 7.35
CA ASP A 67 4.60 10.28 6.92
C ASP A 67 3.18 10.59 6.43
N PRO A 68 2.57 11.74 6.76
CA PRO A 68 1.37 12.20 6.07
C PRO A 68 1.63 12.31 4.57
N ILE A 69 0.65 11.96 3.73
CA ILE A 69 0.78 12.13 2.28
C ILE A 69 0.71 13.60 1.91
N GLU A 70 1.67 14.04 1.12
CA GLU A 70 1.73 15.36 0.50
C GLU A 70 1.46 15.27 -1.01
N GLU A 71 1.13 16.40 -1.65
CA GLU A 71 0.82 16.40 -3.08
C GLU A 71 1.96 15.86 -3.94
N GLY A 72 3.23 16.07 -3.55
CA GLY A 72 4.41 15.60 -4.30
C GLY A 72 4.68 14.10 -4.20
N ASP A 73 4.02 13.36 -3.31
CA ASP A 73 4.30 11.93 -3.07
C ASP A 73 3.94 11.02 -4.26
N TYR A 74 3.19 11.52 -5.25
CA TYR A 74 2.90 10.78 -6.48
C TYR A 74 4.19 10.32 -7.18
N GLN A 75 5.28 11.08 -7.07
CA GLN A 75 6.56 10.80 -7.72
C GLN A 75 7.23 9.54 -7.18
N VAL A 76 6.95 9.16 -5.93
CA VAL A 76 7.40 7.90 -5.32
C VAL A 76 6.85 6.70 -6.09
N PHE A 77 5.61 6.82 -6.58
CA PHE A 77 4.95 5.75 -7.32
C PHE A 77 5.29 5.81 -8.80
N ARG A 78 5.06 6.97 -9.42
CA ARG A 78 5.38 7.25 -10.81
C ARG A 78 5.31 8.75 -11.08
N ASN A 79 6.36 9.31 -11.68
CA ASN A 79 6.31 10.69 -12.16
C ASN A 79 5.50 10.78 -13.47
N SER A 80 4.17 10.84 -13.35
CA SER A 80 3.26 11.01 -14.48
C SER A 80 2.12 11.98 -14.13
N TRP A 81 1.57 12.62 -15.17
CA TRP A 81 0.40 13.49 -15.01
C TRP A 81 -0.81 12.75 -14.42
N GLU A 82 -1.01 11.49 -14.82
CA GLU A 82 -2.11 10.68 -14.30
C GLU A 82 -1.99 10.43 -12.79
N MET A 83 -0.80 10.09 -12.30
CA MET A 83 -0.58 9.86 -10.88
C MET A 83 -0.69 11.16 -10.07
N ASP A 84 -0.19 12.26 -10.63
CA ASP A 84 -0.36 13.60 -10.05
C ASP A 84 -1.85 13.99 -9.92
N VAL A 85 -2.64 13.77 -10.97
CA VAL A 85 -4.09 13.98 -10.94
C VAL A 85 -4.78 13.07 -9.91
N PHE A 86 -4.34 11.82 -9.77
CA PHE A 86 -4.86 10.91 -8.76
C PHE A 86 -4.60 11.41 -7.34
N PHE A 87 -3.35 11.77 -7.03
CA PHE A 87 -2.99 12.24 -5.69
C PHE A 87 -3.74 13.52 -5.33
N ARG A 88 -3.91 14.45 -6.27
CA ARG A 88 -4.66 15.69 -6.04
C ARG A 88 -6.17 15.49 -5.86
N ASN A 89 -6.79 14.57 -6.62
CA ASN A 89 -8.26 14.50 -6.70
C ASN A 89 -8.88 13.28 -6.03
N LYS A 90 -8.12 12.22 -5.80
CA LYS A 90 -8.62 10.92 -5.32
C LYS A 90 -8.00 10.49 -4.00
N MET A 91 -6.85 11.03 -3.61
CA MET A 91 -6.23 10.67 -2.34
C MET A 91 -7.12 11.10 -1.15
N PRO A 92 -7.48 10.19 -0.23
CA PRO A 92 -8.25 10.54 0.94
C PRO A 92 -7.52 11.54 1.84
N ARG A 93 -8.29 12.45 2.45
CA ARG A 93 -7.75 13.33 3.50
C ARG A 93 -7.22 12.47 4.65
N TYR A 94 -6.04 12.82 5.17
CA TYR A 94 -5.34 12.08 6.22
C TYR A 94 -4.86 10.67 5.80
N ALA A 95 -4.43 10.53 4.55
CA ALA A 95 -3.63 9.40 4.11
C ALA A 95 -2.18 9.52 4.64
N TYR A 96 -1.54 8.38 4.83
CA TYR A 96 -0.16 8.25 5.30
C TYR A 96 0.62 7.33 4.36
N ARG A 97 1.87 7.68 4.08
CA ARG A 97 2.87 6.80 3.52
C ARG A 97 3.55 6.05 4.66
N VAL A 98 3.45 4.73 4.64
CA VAL A 98 4.16 3.87 5.59
C VAL A 98 5.27 3.15 4.85
N SER A 99 6.51 3.43 5.26
CA SER A 99 7.70 2.79 4.70
C SER A 99 8.11 1.64 5.62
N ILE A 100 8.33 0.48 5.03
CA ILE A 100 8.70 -0.76 5.71
C ILE A 100 9.97 -1.29 5.06
N SER A 101 10.94 -1.68 5.88
CA SER A 101 12.14 -2.38 5.44
C SER A 101 12.14 -3.79 6.01
N GLY A 102 12.57 -4.77 5.21
CA GLY A 102 12.82 -6.14 5.64
C GLY A 102 14.04 -6.70 4.93
N ILE A 103 14.30 -7.99 5.16
CA ILE A 103 15.50 -8.65 4.65
C ILE A 103 15.50 -8.71 3.12
N GLU A 104 14.38 -9.10 2.50
CA GLU A 104 14.30 -9.26 1.04
C GLU A 104 14.06 -7.97 0.26
N GLY A 105 13.76 -6.86 0.95
CA GLY A 105 13.53 -5.58 0.32
C GLY A 105 12.62 -4.64 1.12
N ASN A 106 12.17 -3.59 0.44
CA ASN A 106 11.39 -2.52 1.03
C ASN A 106 9.95 -2.52 0.49
N LEU A 107 9.03 -1.98 1.27
CA LEU A 107 7.62 -1.81 0.91
C LEU A 107 7.11 -0.46 1.34
N ILE A 108 6.41 0.20 0.45
CA ILE A 108 5.71 1.44 0.71
C ILE A 108 4.22 1.14 0.61
N LEU A 109 3.47 1.45 1.66
CA LEU A 109 2.02 1.37 1.70
C LEU A 109 1.40 2.76 1.81
N LEU A 110 0.31 2.99 1.08
CA LEU A 110 -0.56 4.14 1.28
C LEU A 110 -1.74 3.71 2.15
N ILE A 111 -1.84 4.27 3.34
CA ILE A 111 -2.86 3.90 4.33
C ILE A 111 -3.65 5.13 4.73
N TYR A 112 -4.97 5.04 4.73
CA TYR A 112 -5.85 6.11 5.18
C TYR A 112 -6.88 5.63 6.19
N ARG A 113 -7.45 6.57 6.95
CA ARG A 113 -8.54 6.26 7.86
C ARG A 113 -9.84 6.14 7.09
N ASN A 114 -10.39 4.94 7.04
CA ASN A 114 -11.71 4.64 6.50
C ASN A 114 -12.73 4.67 7.63
N GLN A 115 -13.83 5.43 7.48
CA GLN A 115 -14.82 5.59 8.56
C GLN A 115 -15.57 4.30 8.90
N GLU A 116 -15.72 3.39 7.94
CA GLU A 116 -16.45 2.13 8.11
C GLU A 116 -15.54 0.99 8.56
N ARG A 117 -14.33 0.92 7.99
CA ARG A 117 -13.40 -0.21 8.18
C ARG A 117 -12.21 0.11 9.08
N GLY A 118 -12.15 1.31 9.65
CA GLY A 118 -11.04 1.80 10.47
C GLY A 118 -9.89 2.33 9.63
N TYR A 119 -9.00 1.46 9.18
CA TYR A 119 -7.90 1.80 8.28
C TYR A 119 -7.93 0.93 7.04
N SER A 120 -7.59 1.52 5.91
CA SER A 120 -7.62 0.87 4.61
C SER A 120 -6.37 1.22 3.82
N ILE A 121 -6.01 0.33 2.89
CA ILE A 121 -4.86 0.45 2.00
C ILE A 121 -5.36 1.00 0.67
N ILE A 122 -4.74 2.03 0.14
CA ILE A 122 -5.07 2.61 -1.17
C ILE A 122 -3.90 2.56 -2.14
N GLY A 123 -2.77 2.01 -1.71
CA GLY A 123 -1.66 1.79 -2.61
C GLY A 123 -0.52 1.00 -2.00
N LEU A 124 0.29 0.45 -2.90
CA LEU A 124 1.45 -0.36 -2.61
C LEU A 124 2.52 -0.11 -3.67
N LYS A 125 3.77 -0.04 -3.24
CA LYS A 125 4.95 -0.11 -4.10
C LYS A 125 6.03 -0.92 -3.40
N ALA A 126 6.58 -1.91 -4.11
CA ALA A 126 7.84 -2.51 -3.69
C ALA A 126 8.95 -1.46 -3.88
N GLY A 127 9.68 -1.15 -2.82
CA GLY A 127 10.81 -0.25 -2.90
C GLY A 127 11.97 -0.94 -3.61
N THR A 128 12.47 -0.33 -4.69
CA THR A 128 13.81 -0.62 -5.21
C THR A 128 14.82 0.15 -4.35
N GLU A 129 15.87 -0.53 -3.91
CA GLU A 129 17.05 0.10 -3.30
C GLU A 129 17.63 1.22 -4.18
#